data_AF-A0A1I8J6Q9-F1
#
_entry.id   AF-A0A1I8J6Q9-F1
#
_cell.length_a   1.000
_cell.length_b   1.000
_cell.length_c   1.000
_cell.angle_alpha   90.00
_cell.angle_beta   90.00
_cell.angle_gamma   90.00
#
_symmetry.space_group_name_H-M   'P 1'
#
loop_
_entity.id
_entity.type
_entity.pdbx_description
1 polymer ?
#
loop_
_entity_poly.entity_id
_entity_poly.type
_entity_poly.pdbx_seq_one_letter_code
_entity_poly.pdbx_strand_id
1 'polypeptide(L)'
;MTSDTASQSGSVWCTTPVTMRNWEAHLHFRVHGSASNLFGDGFAFWYVDPSNRFAGPVFGNQDQFRGLGVFFDTYSNHNGPHSHDHPYISAMVSNGSHSYDHDRDGTHSQLAGCTAKFRNRDHDTLAAISYVDNVLTVSTDIDNKGMWQRCLRVTNVRLPTHFIFGASAMTGDLSDNHDLLSIKIYEVDYP
;
A
#
# COMPACT_ATOMS: atom_id res chain seq x y z
N MET A 1 7.40 3.56 -10.80
CA MET A 1 8.06 3.80 -9.50
C MET A 1 9.36 3.00 -9.43
N THR A 2 9.33 1.71 -9.75
CA THR A 2 10.51 0.92 -10.12
C THR A 2 10.30 0.28 -11.50
N SER A 3 11.37 -0.13 -12.15
CA SER A 3 11.37 -1.02 -13.32
C SER A 3 11.56 -2.49 -12.90
N ASP A 4 11.33 -3.42 -13.82
CA ASP A 4 11.62 -4.87 -13.69
C ASP A 4 13.14 -5.14 -13.70
N THR A 5 13.83 -4.59 -12.70
CA THR A 5 15.24 -4.81 -12.40
C THR A 5 15.41 -4.87 -10.89
N ALA A 6 16.34 -5.71 -10.42
CA ALA A 6 16.62 -5.91 -9.01
C ALA A 6 17.16 -4.65 -8.30
N SER A 7 17.00 -4.63 -6.97
CA SER A 7 17.58 -3.63 -6.06
C SER A 7 17.22 -2.17 -6.38
N GLN A 8 15.95 -1.92 -6.71
CA GLN A 8 15.45 -0.56 -6.93
C GLN A 8 14.54 -0.10 -5.80
N SER A 9 14.51 1.22 -5.60
CA SER A 9 13.57 1.89 -4.72
C SER A 9 13.17 3.22 -5.34
N GLY A 10 11.89 3.55 -5.24
CA GLY A 10 11.34 4.81 -5.74
C GLY A 10 10.15 5.25 -4.92
N SER A 11 9.98 6.55 -4.73
CA SER A 11 8.84 7.12 -4.03
C SER A 11 8.37 8.44 -4.62
N VAL A 12 7.10 8.75 -4.38
CA VAL A 12 6.45 10.01 -4.72
C VAL A 12 5.67 10.48 -3.50
N TRP A 13 5.75 11.78 -3.22
CA TRP A 13 5.19 12.36 -2.00
C TRP A 13 4.46 13.67 -2.30
N CYS A 14 3.30 13.86 -1.68
CA CYS A 14 2.67 15.17 -1.62
C CYS A 14 3.52 16.13 -0.79
N THR A 15 3.60 17.38 -1.23
CA THR A 15 4.33 18.45 -0.53
C THR A 15 3.46 19.20 0.48
N THR A 16 2.14 19.01 0.42
CA THR A 16 1.16 19.70 1.25
C THR A 16 0.56 18.75 2.30
N PRO A 17 0.61 19.11 3.60
CA PRO A 17 -0.07 18.36 4.65
C PRO A 17 -1.59 18.35 4.49
N VAL A 18 -2.18 17.23 4.87
CA VAL A 18 -3.60 16.92 4.76
C VAL A 18 -4.35 17.48 5.96
N THR A 19 -5.31 18.37 5.74
CA THR A 19 -6.10 18.97 6.83
C THR A 19 -7.47 18.32 7.01
N MET A 20 -7.99 17.65 5.98
CA MET A 20 -9.29 16.99 6.05
C MET A 20 -9.25 15.76 6.96
N ARG A 21 -10.32 15.57 7.74
CA ARG A 21 -10.47 14.44 8.67
C ARG A 21 -10.96 13.17 7.96
N ASN A 22 -11.81 13.37 6.97
CA ASN A 22 -12.42 12.31 6.17
C ASN A 22 -11.93 12.46 4.74
N TRP A 23 -11.35 11.39 4.20
CA TRP A 23 -10.75 11.43 2.88
C TRP A 23 -10.84 10.07 2.19
N GLU A 24 -10.77 10.12 0.86
CA GLU A 24 -10.68 8.94 0.03
C GLU A 24 -9.58 9.14 -1.02
N ALA A 25 -8.71 8.13 -1.16
CA ALA A 25 -7.64 8.10 -2.14
C ALA A 25 -7.93 7.02 -3.18
N HIS A 26 -7.98 7.41 -4.45
CA HIS A 26 -8.09 6.49 -5.58
C HIS A 26 -6.74 6.34 -6.26
N LEU A 27 -6.23 5.12 -6.26
CA LEU A 27 -5.01 4.73 -6.95
C LEU A 27 -5.39 4.07 -8.27
N HIS A 28 -4.76 4.54 -9.34
CA HIS A 28 -4.69 3.82 -10.61
C HIS A 28 -3.26 3.37 -10.79
N PHE A 29 -3.05 2.06 -10.78
CA PHE A 29 -1.72 1.46 -10.79
C PHE A 29 -1.68 0.28 -11.77
N ARG A 30 -0.47 -0.21 -12.06
CA ARG A 30 -0.20 -1.49 -12.71
C ARG A 30 1.04 -2.11 -12.10
N VAL A 31 0.98 -3.40 -11.80
CA VAL A 31 2.15 -4.19 -11.39
C VAL A 31 2.34 -5.30 -12.41
N HIS A 32 3.51 -5.32 -13.05
CA HIS A 32 3.77 -6.26 -14.14
C HIS A 32 5.25 -6.57 -14.29
N GLY A 33 5.54 -7.79 -14.77
CA GLY A 33 6.91 -8.23 -14.96
C GLY A 33 6.99 -9.52 -15.76
N SER A 34 8.19 -9.80 -16.24
CA SER A 34 8.47 -10.91 -17.15
C SER A 34 8.48 -12.28 -16.46
N ALA A 35 8.81 -12.32 -15.17
CA ALA A 35 8.87 -13.55 -14.40
C ALA A 35 7.47 -14.11 -14.08
N SER A 36 7.31 -15.42 -14.24
CA SER A 36 6.04 -16.10 -13.98
C SER A 36 5.87 -16.54 -12.52
N ASN A 37 6.96 -16.87 -11.83
CA ASN A 37 6.91 -17.58 -10.53
C ASN A 37 7.66 -16.88 -9.39
N LEU A 38 8.69 -16.08 -9.68
CA LEU A 38 9.47 -15.34 -8.70
C LEU A 38 9.47 -13.87 -9.08
N PHE A 39 8.78 -13.05 -8.30
CA PHE A 39 8.56 -11.62 -8.53
C PHE A 39 8.38 -10.93 -7.18
N GLY A 40 8.69 -9.64 -7.10
CA GLY A 40 8.66 -8.92 -5.83
C GLY A 40 9.14 -7.47 -5.92
N ASP A 41 9.07 -6.70 -4.82
CA ASP A 41 8.38 -7.07 -3.57
C ASP A 41 6.95 -6.50 -3.57
N GLY A 42 6.78 -5.29 -4.09
CA GLY A 42 5.48 -4.66 -4.22
C GLY A 42 5.58 -3.14 -4.12
N PHE A 43 4.45 -2.53 -3.78
CA PHE A 43 4.40 -1.08 -3.50
C PHE A 43 3.51 -0.79 -2.30
N ALA A 44 3.61 0.44 -1.79
CA ALA A 44 2.84 0.90 -0.65
C ALA A 44 2.24 2.28 -0.92
N PHE A 45 1.05 2.51 -0.39
CA PHE A 45 0.45 3.83 -0.21
C PHE A 45 0.63 4.27 1.24
N TRP A 46 0.91 5.56 1.41
CA TRP A 46 1.26 6.15 2.69
C TRP A 46 0.37 7.32 3.04
N TYR A 47 0.03 7.41 4.31
CA TYR A 47 -0.44 8.62 4.98
C TYR A 47 0.32 8.76 6.30
N VAL A 48 1.43 9.51 6.27
CA VAL A 48 2.43 9.51 7.35
C VAL A 48 2.90 10.90 7.74
N ASP A 49 3.51 11.01 8.91
CA ASP A 49 4.18 12.23 9.36
C ASP A 49 5.20 12.70 8.29
N PRO A 50 5.27 14.00 7.96
CA PRO A 50 6.19 14.51 6.93
C PRO A 50 7.67 14.18 7.18
N SER A 51 8.05 13.90 8.43
CA SER A 51 9.39 13.44 8.79
C SER A 51 9.68 11.98 8.39
N ASN A 52 8.67 11.21 7.99
CA ASN A 52 8.78 9.80 7.62
C ASN A 52 8.76 9.53 6.10
N ARG A 53 9.17 10.50 5.27
CA ARG A 53 9.17 10.39 3.79
C ARG A 53 10.51 9.97 3.19
N PHE A 54 11.46 9.54 4.01
CA PHE A 54 12.78 9.17 3.57
C PHE A 54 12.80 7.73 3.04
N ALA A 55 13.69 7.45 2.10
CA ALA A 55 13.85 6.11 1.56
C ALA A 55 14.25 5.10 2.65
N GLY A 56 13.82 3.86 2.50
CA GLY A 56 14.20 2.78 3.41
C GLY A 56 13.63 1.42 3.00
N PRO A 57 13.63 0.44 3.90
CA PRO A 57 13.39 -0.96 3.56
C PRO A 57 11.90 -1.29 3.33
N VAL A 58 10.97 -0.49 3.84
CA VAL A 58 9.54 -0.82 3.84
C VAL A 58 8.91 -0.39 2.53
N PHE A 59 8.94 -1.28 1.53
CA PHE A 59 8.47 -1.00 0.16
C PHE A 59 9.04 0.32 -0.39
N GLY A 60 10.28 0.63 -0.04
CA GLY A 60 10.99 1.84 -0.47
C GLY A 60 10.85 3.04 0.48
N ASN A 61 10.04 2.96 1.54
CA ASN A 61 9.96 3.97 2.58
C ASN A 61 10.73 3.55 3.85
N GLN A 62 11.04 4.53 4.71
CA GLN A 62 11.70 4.26 5.97
C GLN A 62 10.87 3.36 6.90
N ASP A 63 11.58 2.57 7.67
CA ASP A 63 11.00 1.79 8.77
C ASP A 63 10.58 2.71 9.93
N GLN A 64 9.81 2.16 10.87
CA GLN A 64 9.36 2.87 12.07
C GLN A 64 8.62 4.17 11.72
N PHE A 65 7.81 4.13 10.66
CA PHE A 65 7.01 5.26 10.24
C PHE A 65 5.89 5.56 11.26
N ARG A 66 5.42 6.80 11.28
CA ARG A 66 4.25 7.22 12.04
C ARG A 66 3.11 7.54 11.09
N GLY A 67 2.03 6.77 11.15
CA GLY A 67 0.85 6.94 10.31
C GLY A 67 0.31 5.62 9.78
N LEU A 68 -0.26 5.66 8.58
CA LEU A 68 -0.83 4.53 7.86
C LEU A 68 0.06 4.12 6.69
N GLY A 69 0.31 2.82 6.59
CA GLY A 69 0.79 2.15 5.38
C GLY A 69 -0.26 1.17 4.86
N VAL A 70 -0.54 1.21 3.56
CA VAL A 70 -1.34 0.20 2.85
C VAL A 70 -0.42 -0.48 1.84
N PHE A 71 -0.13 -1.75 2.07
CA PHE A 71 0.87 -2.52 1.34
C PHE A 71 0.19 -3.37 0.28
N PHE A 72 0.75 -3.36 -0.93
CA PHE A 72 0.36 -4.18 -2.07
C PHE A 72 1.52 -5.13 -2.33
N ASP A 73 1.54 -6.20 -1.55
CA ASP A 73 2.62 -7.17 -1.51
C ASP A 73 2.43 -8.22 -2.60
N THR A 74 3.45 -8.43 -3.42
CA THR A 74 3.44 -9.43 -4.49
C THR A 74 4.23 -10.68 -4.16
N TYR A 75 5.18 -10.61 -3.23
CA TYR A 75 6.07 -11.72 -2.93
C TYR A 75 5.68 -12.37 -1.62
N SER A 76 5.56 -13.70 -1.63
CA SER A 76 5.34 -14.44 -0.39
C SER A 76 6.68 -14.82 0.21
N ASN A 77 7.02 -14.26 1.36
CA ASN A 77 8.15 -14.75 2.14
C ASN A 77 7.76 -16.10 2.78
N HIS A 78 7.99 -17.19 2.04
CA HIS A 78 7.56 -18.59 2.31
C HIS A 78 8.08 -19.25 3.62
N ASN A 79 8.49 -18.49 4.64
CA ASN A 79 9.07 -19.01 5.88
C ASN A 79 8.22 -18.77 7.15
N GLY A 80 6.99 -18.25 7.03
CA GLY A 80 6.12 -17.93 8.17
C GLY A 80 4.84 -18.80 8.33
N PRO A 81 4.28 -18.95 9.54
CA PRO A 81 3.04 -19.68 9.83
C PRO A 81 1.74 -19.04 9.29
N HIS A 82 1.86 -18.01 8.45
CA HIS A 82 0.75 -17.22 7.91
C HIS A 82 0.81 -17.23 6.37
N SER A 83 0.60 -18.39 5.74
CA SER A 83 0.59 -18.50 4.28
C SER A 83 -0.71 -17.93 3.71
N HIS A 84 -0.72 -16.64 3.40
CA HIS A 84 -1.75 -16.06 2.54
C HIS A 84 -1.37 -16.25 1.07
N ASP A 85 -2.37 -16.34 0.19
CA ASP A 85 -2.12 -16.32 -1.25
C ASP A 85 -1.69 -14.90 -1.65
N HIS A 86 -0.54 -14.78 -2.32
CA HIS A 86 -0.07 -13.51 -2.88
C HIS A 86 -0.51 -13.37 -4.35
N PRO A 87 -0.68 -12.14 -4.87
CA PRO A 87 -0.50 -10.87 -4.17
C PRO A 87 -1.53 -10.58 -3.07
N TYR A 88 -1.07 -9.91 -2.01
CA TYR A 88 -1.82 -9.67 -0.79
C TYR A 88 -1.81 -8.18 -0.44
N ILE A 89 -2.98 -7.64 -0.11
CA ILE A 89 -3.15 -6.25 0.31
C ILE A 89 -3.35 -6.22 1.81
N SER A 90 -2.54 -5.45 2.52
CA SER A 90 -2.62 -5.32 3.98
C SER A 90 -2.52 -3.86 4.42
N ALA A 91 -2.96 -3.57 5.64
CA ALA A 91 -2.84 -2.23 6.22
C ALA A 91 -2.21 -2.28 7.61
N MET A 92 -1.37 -1.30 7.91
CA MET A 92 -0.71 -1.12 9.21
C MET A 92 -0.82 0.32 9.65
N VAL A 93 -1.15 0.53 10.92
CA VAL A 93 -1.02 1.83 11.57
C VAL A 93 0.10 1.74 12.59
N SER A 94 1.05 2.66 12.49
CA SER A 94 2.22 2.73 13.35
C SER A 94 2.34 4.09 14.00
N ASN A 95 2.85 4.11 15.22
CA ASN A 95 3.19 5.31 15.99
C ASN A 95 4.70 5.62 15.92
N GLY A 96 5.48 4.83 15.17
CA GLY A 96 6.93 4.92 15.06
C GLY A 96 7.73 4.09 16.07
N SER A 97 7.09 3.26 16.91
CA SER A 97 7.81 2.40 17.86
C SER A 97 8.04 0.97 17.37
N HIS A 98 7.43 0.58 16.25
CA HIS A 98 7.48 -0.78 15.73
C HIS A 98 8.09 -0.79 14.33
N SER A 99 8.99 -1.75 14.12
CA SER A 99 9.54 -2.08 12.81
C SER A 99 8.57 -2.92 12.01
N TYR A 100 8.56 -2.73 10.69
CA TYR A 100 7.84 -3.61 9.76
C TYR A 100 8.62 -4.92 9.57
N ASP A 101 8.00 -6.04 9.92
CA ASP A 101 8.61 -7.36 9.83
C ASP A 101 8.39 -7.96 8.42
N HIS A 102 9.36 -7.74 7.53
CA HIS A 102 9.32 -8.29 6.17
C HIS A 102 9.31 -9.82 6.17
N ASP A 103 10.04 -10.47 7.07
CA ASP A 103 10.15 -11.94 7.13
C ASP A 103 8.80 -12.63 7.44
N ARG A 104 7.83 -11.85 7.91
CA ARG A 104 6.47 -12.30 8.24
C ARG A 104 5.40 -11.44 7.58
N ASP A 105 5.73 -10.75 6.49
CA ASP A 105 4.81 -9.92 5.69
C ASP A 105 4.02 -8.87 6.52
N GLY A 106 4.62 -8.42 7.64
CA GLY A 106 4.00 -7.50 8.60
C GLY A 106 2.79 -8.07 9.36
N THR A 107 2.55 -9.38 9.33
CA THR A 107 1.32 -10.03 9.86
C THR A 107 1.08 -9.73 11.35
N HIS A 108 2.14 -9.53 12.15
CA HIS A 108 2.01 -9.21 13.58
C HIS A 108 1.55 -7.77 13.86
N SER A 109 1.79 -6.85 12.93
CA SER A 109 1.40 -5.44 13.03
C SER A 109 0.29 -5.06 12.04
N GLN A 110 -0.23 -6.04 11.31
CA GLN A 110 -1.32 -5.89 10.36
C GLN A 110 -2.66 -5.66 11.09
N LEU A 111 -3.44 -4.69 10.61
CA LEU A 111 -4.81 -4.48 11.06
C LEU A 111 -5.79 -5.47 10.41
N ALA A 112 -5.71 -5.59 9.08
CA ALA A 112 -6.50 -6.48 8.24
C ALA A 112 -5.89 -6.56 6.84
N GLY A 113 -6.37 -7.47 6.00
CA GLY A 113 -5.93 -7.61 4.61
C GLY A 113 -6.74 -8.62 3.81
N CYS A 114 -6.43 -8.74 2.53
CA CYS A 114 -7.06 -9.68 1.61
C CYS A 114 -6.10 -10.10 0.48
N THR A 115 -6.33 -11.28 -0.07
CA THR A 115 -5.70 -11.69 -1.34
C THR A 115 -6.35 -10.95 -2.50
N ALA A 116 -5.54 -10.34 -3.36
CA ALA A 116 -6.00 -9.63 -4.55
C ALA A 116 -5.00 -9.85 -5.70
N LYS A 117 -5.40 -10.62 -6.73
CA LYS A 117 -4.51 -10.97 -7.85
C LYS A 117 -4.37 -9.82 -8.86
N PHE A 118 -3.74 -8.72 -8.46
CA PHE A 118 -3.63 -7.49 -9.26
C PHE A 118 -2.44 -7.47 -10.24
N ARG A 119 -1.48 -8.39 -10.12
CA ARG A 119 -0.30 -8.47 -11.00
C ARG A 119 -0.64 -8.98 -12.40
N ASN A 120 0.02 -8.44 -13.43
CA ASN A 120 -0.06 -8.87 -14.84
C ASN A 120 -1.50 -8.89 -15.40
N ARG A 121 -2.32 -7.91 -15.01
CA ARG A 121 -3.63 -7.68 -15.65
C ARG A 121 -3.44 -6.93 -16.97
N ASP A 122 -4.22 -7.32 -17.98
CA ASP A 122 -4.27 -6.70 -19.31
C ASP A 122 -5.21 -5.48 -19.37
N HIS A 123 -5.78 -5.11 -18.24
CA HIS A 123 -6.72 -4.01 -18.03
C HIS A 123 -6.31 -3.15 -16.83
N ASP A 124 -7.04 -2.06 -16.62
CA ASP A 124 -6.77 -1.12 -15.53
C ASP A 124 -7.04 -1.77 -14.16
N THR A 125 -6.13 -1.52 -13.22
CA THR A 125 -6.28 -1.93 -11.81
C THR A 125 -6.40 -0.71 -10.92
N LEU A 126 -7.45 -0.70 -10.11
CA LEU A 126 -7.82 0.41 -9.25
C LEU A 126 -7.87 -0.01 -7.78
N ALA A 127 -7.49 0.90 -6.88
CA ALA A 127 -7.72 0.76 -5.44
C ALA A 127 -8.33 2.05 -4.88
N ALA A 128 -9.29 1.92 -3.97
CA ALA A 128 -9.87 3.00 -3.20
C ALA A 128 -9.54 2.78 -1.72
N ILE A 129 -8.89 3.76 -1.10
CA ILE A 129 -8.51 3.75 0.31
C ILE A 129 -9.26 4.91 0.98
N SER A 130 -10.23 4.57 1.81
CA SER A 130 -11.16 5.51 2.42
C SER A 130 -10.95 5.52 3.94
N TYR A 131 -10.80 6.71 4.51
CA TYR A 131 -10.76 6.92 5.95
C TYR A 131 -11.85 7.92 6.32
N VAL A 132 -12.94 7.43 6.88
CA VAL A 132 -14.13 8.21 7.22
C VAL A 132 -14.63 7.78 8.59
N ASP A 133 -14.87 8.73 9.49
CA ASP A 133 -15.38 8.46 10.85
C ASP A 133 -14.58 7.38 11.61
N ASN A 134 -13.25 7.49 11.57
CA ASN A 134 -12.32 6.53 12.19
C ASN A 134 -12.46 5.09 11.65
N VAL A 135 -13.00 4.93 10.44
CA VAL A 135 -13.10 3.65 9.73
C VAL A 135 -12.20 3.68 8.51
N LEU A 136 -11.21 2.79 8.49
CA LEU A 136 -10.37 2.53 7.31
C LEU A 136 -11.04 1.45 6.46
N THR A 137 -11.25 1.73 5.18
CA THR A 137 -11.73 0.76 4.19
C THR A 137 -10.81 0.76 2.98
N VAL A 138 -10.37 -0.41 2.54
CA VAL A 138 -9.69 -0.56 1.24
C VAL A 138 -10.58 -1.42 0.35
N SER A 139 -10.80 -0.95 -0.87
CA SER A 139 -11.53 -1.66 -1.91
C SER A 139 -10.74 -1.64 -3.20
N THR A 140 -10.98 -2.62 -4.09
CA THR A 140 -10.26 -2.73 -5.36
C THR A 140 -11.22 -3.01 -6.51
N ASP A 141 -10.86 -2.56 -7.71
CA ASP A 141 -11.42 -3.04 -8.97
C ASP A 141 -10.27 -3.51 -9.84
N ILE A 142 -9.97 -4.82 -9.73
CA ILE A 142 -8.85 -5.48 -10.40
C ILE A 142 -9.30 -6.44 -11.50
N ASP A 143 -10.62 -6.56 -11.69
CA ASP A 143 -11.24 -7.34 -12.77
C ASP A 143 -11.87 -6.42 -13.84
N ASN A 144 -11.68 -5.10 -13.71
CA ASN A 144 -12.24 -4.07 -14.59
C ASN A 144 -13.76 -4.21 -14.79
N LYS A 145 -14.48 -4.41 -13.68
CA LYS A 145 -15.94 -4.58 -13.70
C LYS A 145 -16.70 -3.28 -13.41
N GLY A 146 -15.99 -2.19 -13.10
CA GLY A 146 -16.58 -0.95 -12.62
C GLY A 146 -17.22 -1.11 -11.23
N MET A 147 -16.81 -2.13 -10.47
CA MET A 147 -17.39 -2.49 -9.19
C MET A 147 -16.32 -2.69 -8.12
N TRP A 148 -16.30 -1.81 -7.14
CA TRP A 148 -15.42 -1.91 -5.98
C TRP A 148 -15.71 -3.16 -5.16
N GLN A 149 -14.72 -4.05 -5.07
CA GLN A 149 -14.72 -5.19 -4.16
C GLN A 149 -14.00 -4.79 -2.87
N ARG A 150 -14.68 -4.92 -1.73
CA ARG A 150 -14.09 -4.58 -0.44
C ARG A 150 -13.02 -5.60 -0.07
N CYS A 151 -11.80 -5.11 0.12
CA CYS A 151 -10.66 -5.90 0.57
C CYS A 151 -10.62 -6.00 2.10
N LEU A 152 -10.59 -4.85 2.77
CA LEU A 152 -10.54 -4.78 4.24
C LEU A 152 -11.39 -3.64 4.76
N ARG A 153 -11.84 -3.76 6.01
CA ARG A 153 -12.52 -2.70 6.76
C ARG A 153 -12.20 -2.83 8.24
N VAL A 154 -11.69 -1.75 8.81
CA VAL A 154 -11.25 -1.69 10.21
C VAL A 154 -11.84 -0.44 10.87
N THR A 155 -12.54 -0.62 11.97
CA THR A 155 -13.13 0.48 12.76
C THR A 155 -12.18 0.92 13.88
N ASN A 156 -12.42 2.09 14.44
CA ASN A 156 -11.65 2.66 15.56
C ASN A 156 -10.17 2.90 15.20
N VAL A 157 -9.86 3.09 13.92
CA VAL A 157 -8.54 3.49 13.46
C VAL A 157 -8.35 4.97 13.78
N ARG A 158 -7.23 5.35 14.40
CA ARG A 158 -6.95 6.74 14.79
C ARG A 158 -5.78 7.28 13.99
N LEU A 159 -6.08 8.15 13.02
CA LEU A 159 -5.07 8.84 12.22
C LEU A 159 -5.06 10.35 12.55
N PRO A 160 -3.90 10.95 12.87
CA PRO A 160 -3.77 12.40 13.01
C PRO A 160 -4.03 13.12 11.69
N THR A 161 -4.46 14.38 11.77
CA THR A 161 -4.37 15.31 10.63
C THR A 161 -2.95 15.85 10.47
N HIS A 162 -2.69 16.57 9.38
CA HIS A 162 -1.41 17.19 9.01
C HIS A 162 -0.29 16.21 8.64
N PHE A 163 -0.64 14.98 8.29
CA PHE A 163 0.26 14.04 7.64
C PHE A 163 0.23 14.25 6.12
N ILE A 164 1.13 13.60 5.40
CA ILE A 164 1.24 13.70 3.94
C ILE A 164 0.93 12.37 3.28
N PHE A 165 0.34 12.44 2.09
CA PHE A 165 0.19 11.29 1.23
C PHE A 165 1.48 10.97 0.49
N GLY A 166 1.71 9.70 0.23
CA GLY A 166 2.79 9.25 -0.64
C GLY A 166 2.53 7.86 -1.18
N ALA A 167 3.40 7.45 -2.09
CA ALA A 167 3.50 6.08 -2.53
C ALA A 167 4.97 5.73 -2.76
N SER A 168 5.34 4.48 -2.50
CA SER A 168 6.69 3.99 -2.76
C SER A 168 6.64 2.56 -3.27
N ALA A 169 7.68 2.14 -3.97
CA ALA A 169 7.87 0.76 -4.38
C ALA A 169 9.34 0.35 -4.22
N MET A 170 9.56 -0.96 -4.11
CA MET A 170 10.89 -1.53 -4.01
C MET A 170 10.96 -2.88 -4.74
N THR A 171 12.14 -3.17 -5.25
CA THR A 171 12.51 -4.49 -5.75
C THR A 171 13.74 -4.98 -4.99
N GLY A 172 13.71 -6.22 -4.52
CA GLY A 172 14.83 -6.89 -3.85
C GLY A 172 15.68 -7.67 -4.86
N ASP A 173 15.95 -8.94 -4.54
CA ASP A 173 16.52 -9.92 -5.49
C ASP A 173 15.53 -10.25 -6.62
N LEU A 174 14.23 -10.10 -6.34
CA LEU A 174 13.13 -10.22 -7.29
C LEU A 174 12.65 -8.83 -7.70
N SER A 175 12.03 -8.76 -8.88
CA SER A 175 11.59 -7.49 -9.45
C SER A 175 10.23 -7.57 -10.12
N ASP A 176 9.60 -6.40 -10.20
CA ASP A 176 8.44 -6.09 -11.02
C ASP A 176 8.50 -4.59 -11.38
N ASN A 177 7.84 -4.23 -12.48
CA ASN A 177 7.49 -2.85 -12.75
C ASN A 177 6.34 -2.44 -11.82
N HIS A 178 6.50 -1.31 -11.14
CA HIS A 178 5.49 -0.73 -10.26
C HIS A 178 5.03 0.62 -10.81
N ASP A 179 4.03 0.63 -11.67
CA ASP A 179 3.52 1.83 -12.30
C ASP A 179 2.38 2.44 -11.50
N LEU A 180 2.52 3.71 -11.15
CA LEU A 180 1.47 4.50 -10.51
C LEU A 180 1.02 5.58 -11.50
N LEU A 181 -0.12 5.33 -12.15
CA LEU A 181 -0.63 6.19 -13.22
C LEU A 181 -1.29 7.45 -12.65
N SER A 182 -2.02 7.31 -11.55
CA SER A 182 -2.58 8.46 -10.84
C SER A 182 -2.90 8.16 -9.38
N ILE A 183 -2.78 9.19 -8.53
CA ILE A 183 -3.41 9.26 -7.22
C ILE A 183 -4.40 10.42 -7.26
N LYS A 184 -5.67 10.15 -6.96
CA LYS A 184 -6.70 11.18 -6.80
C LYS A 184 -7.17 11.17 -5.35
N ILE A 185 -7.14 12.33 -4.71
CA ILE A 185 -7.56 12.50 -3.32
C ILE A 185 -8.83 13.31 -3.29
N TYR A 186 -9.79 12.85 -2.51
CA TYR A 186 -11.10 13.47 -2.31
C TYR A 186 -11.30 13.73 -0.82
N GLU A 187 -11.81 14.91 -0.49
CA GLU A 187 -12.43 15.15 0.81
C GLU A 187 -13.83 14.54 0.81
N VAL A 188 -14.20 13.90 1.91
CA VAL A 188 -15.51 13.25 2.05
C VAL A 188 -16.31 13.99 3.11
N ASP A 189 -17.40 14.61 2.69
CA ASP A 189 -18.38 15.18 3.62
C ASP A 189 -19.04 14.04 4.39
N TYR A 190 -18.92 14.07 5.72
CA TYR A 190 -19.59 13.14 6.61
C TYR A 190 -20.60 13.93 7.46
N PRO A 191 -21.90 13.67 7.32
CA PRO A 191 -22.96 14.43 7.99
C PRO A 191 -23.02 14.24 9.51
#